data_AF-A0A530HAG6-F1
#
_entry.id   AF-A0A530HAG6-F1
#
_cell.length_a   1.000
_cell.length_b   1.000
_cell.length_c   1.000
_cell.angle_alpha   90.00
_cell.angle_beta   90.00
_cell.angle_gamma   90.00
#
_symmetry.space_group_name_H-M   'P 1'
#
loop_
_entity.id
_entity.type
_entity.pdbx_description
1 polymer ?
#
loop_
_entity_poly.entity_id
_entity_poly.type
_entity_poly.pdbx_seq_one_letter_code
_entity_poly.pdbx_strand_id
1 'polypeptide(L)'
;MPRWVDEGWIILKESVSGYINDNALSHGAAMAFYATTSLAPILLIVVAIAGFVIGNDAAQLALTAEISGVMGPQSADLLKATLETASHGWSSALATLIGVVTLLVTASGVFGEMQQSLNEIWKVRPNGASLSRLVRARAASLGLVAALGFLLLVSLAA
;
A
#
# COMPACT_ATOMS: atom_id res chain seq x y z
N MET A 1 -29.90 -28.68 23.13
CA MET A 1 -28.59 -28.01 23.24
C MET A 1 -28.78 -26.67 23.95
N PRO A 2 -27.74 -26.11 24.58
CA PRO A 2 -27.83 -24.80 25.19
C PRO A 2 -28.09 -23.72 24.13
N ARG A 3 -29.05 -22.81 24.35
CA ARG A 3 -29.47 -21.79 23.37
C ARG A 3 -28.33 -20.91 22.84
N TRP A 4 -27.30 -20.68 23.64
CA TRP A 4 -26.11 -19.90 23.26
C TRP A 4 -25.26 -20.58 22.17
N VAL A 5 -25.33 -21.91 22.05
CA VAL A 5 -24.64 -22.65 20.99
C VAL A 5 -25.32 -22.42 19.65
N ASP A 6 -26.66 -22.45 19.63
CA ASP A 6 -27.44 -22.23 18.42
C ASP A 6 -27.36 -20.76 17.96
N GLU A 7 -27.42 -19.81 18.89
CA GLU A 7 -27.24 -18.37 18.61
C GLU A 7 -25.83 -18.06 18.10
N GLY A 8 -24.78 -18.61 18.74
CA GLY A 8 -23.41 -18.46 18.28
C GLY A 8 -23.18 -19.05 16.88
N TRP A 9 -23.81 -20.19 16.58
CA TRP A 9 -23.74 -20.81 15.26
C TRP A 9 -24.41 -19.95 14.18
N ILE A 10 -25.56 -19.35 14.48
CA ILE A 10 -26.27 -18.45 13.55
C ILE A 10 -25.40 -17.23 13.25
N ILE A 11 -24.86 -16.56 14.27
CA ILE A 11 -24.01 -15.37 14.09
C ILE A 11 -22.78 -15.70 13.26
N LEU A 12 -22.12 -16.83 13.53
CA LEU A 12 -20.94 -17.25 12.78
C LEU A 12 -21.29 -17.53 11.31
N LYS A 13 -22.40 -18.23 11.06
CA LYS A 13 -22.86 -18.52 9.70
C LYS A 13 -23.24 -17.25 8.94
N GLU A 14 -23.96 -16.33 9.57
CA GLU A 14 -24.31 -15.04 8.98
C GLU A 14 -23.08 -14.18 8.71
N SER A 15 -22.11 -14.14 9.63
CA SER A 15 -20.86 -13.39 9.46
C SER A 15 -20.03 -13.92 8.29
N VAL A 16 -19.86 -15.24 8.19
CA VAL A 16 -19.15 -15.87 7.07
C VAL A 16 -19.90 -15.65 5.76
N SER A 17 -21.22 -15.81 5.75
CA SER A 17 -22.01 -15.54 4.55
C SER A 17 -21.93 -14.08 4.13
N GLY A 18 -22.00 -13.14 5.08
CA GLY A 18 -21.84 -11.71 4.82
C GLY A 18 -20.46 -11.40 4.24
N TYR A 19 -19.40 -11.91 4.85
CA TYR A 19 -18.02 -11.74 4.38
C TYR A 19 -17.82 -12.20 2.93
N ILE A 20 -18.40 -13.34 2.56
CA ILE A 20 -18.35 -13.86 1.19
C ILE A 20 -19.23 -13.02 0.25
N ASN A 21 -20.46 -12.69 0.66
CA ASN A 21 -21.40 -11.90 -0.13
C ASN A 21 -20.92 -10.47 -0.39
N ASP A 22 -20.09 -9.93 0.50
CA ASP A 22 -19.51 -8.59 0.42
C ASP A 22 -18.17 -8.58 -0.36
N ASN A 23 -17.84 -9.68 -1.05
CA ASN A 23 -16.61 -9.83 -1.84
C ASN A 23 -15.32 -9.50 -1.08
N ALA A 24 -15.32 -9.67 0.25
CA ALA A 24 -14.24 -9.17 1.10
C ALA A 24 -12.89 -9.85 0.79
N LEU A 25 -12.91 -11.11 0.33
CA LEU A 25 -11.72 -11.81 -0.18
C LEU A 25 -11.16 -11.15 -1.44
N SER A 26 -12.03 -10.82 -2.40
CA SER A 26 -11.64 -10.18 -3.67
C SER A 26 -11.08 -8.78 -3.41
N HIS A 27 -11.74 -8.00 -2.55
CA HIS A 27 -11.23 -6.70 -2.11
C HIS A 27 -9.87 -6.81 -1.41
N GLY A 28 -9.72 -7.77 -0.48
CA GLY A 28 -8.45 -8.03 0.18
C GLY A 28 -7.33 -8.41 -0.80
N ALA A 29 -7.64 -9.25 -1.80
CA ALA A 29 -6.69 -9.62 -2.85
C ALA A 29 -6.30 -8.42 -3.73
N ALA A 30 -7.26 -7.58 -4.11
CA ALA A 30 -7.01 -6.35 -4.87
C ALA A 30 -6.13 -5.36 -4.09
N MET A 31 -6.41 -5.17 -2.79
CA MET A 31 -5.58 -4.34 -1.91
C MET A 31 -4.14 -4.87 -1.82
N ALA A 32 -3.96 -6.18 -1.65
CA ALA A 32 -2.64 -6.81 -1.62
C ALA A 32 -1.90 -6.67 -2.96
N PHE A 33 -2.60 -6.83 -4.09
CA PHE A 33 -2.03 -6.62 -5.42
C PHE A 33 -1.55 -5.17 -5.58
N TYR A 34 -2.41 -4.19 -5.31
CA TYR A 34 -2.05 -2.78 -5.39
C TYR A 34 -0.88 -2.41 -4.48
N ALA A 35 -0.85 -2.92 -3.24
CA ALA A 35 0.24 -2.68 -2.30
C ALA A 35 1.57 -3.30 -2.80
N THR A 36 1.54 -4.55 -3.25
CA THR A 36 2.74 -5.26 -3.73
C THR A 36 3.29 -4.62 -5.00
N THR A 37 2.42 -4.24 -5.94
CA THR A 37 2.84 -3.55 -7.17
C THR A 37 3.37 -2.13 -6.88
N SER A 38 2.91 -1.48 -5.82
CA SER A 38 3.44 -0.17 -5.38
C SER A 38 4.85 -0.26 -4.79
N LEU A 39 5.29 -1.44 -4.32
CA LEU A 39 6.53 -1.61 -3.57
C LEU A 39 7.75 -1.13 -4.38
N ALA A 40 7.91 -1.61 -5.61
CA ALA A 40 9.06 -1.26 -6.45
C ALA A 40 9.16 0.26 -6.71
N PRO A 41 8.10 0.95 -7.17
CA PRO A 41 8.11 2.41 -7.27
C PRO A 41 8.39 3.15 -5.95
N ILE A 42 7.84 2.68 -4.82
CA ILE A 42 8.08 3.30 -3.50
C ILE A 42 9.57 3.22 -3.17
N LEU A 43 10.16 2.05 -3.31
CA LEU A 43 11.57 1.80 -2.98
C LEU A 43 12.50 2.67 -3.83
N LEU A 44 12.18 2.86 -5.11
CA LEU A 44 12.96 3.75 -5.97
C LEU A 44 12.94 5.19 -5.50
N ILE A 45 11.78 5.70 -5.10
CA ILE A 45 11.67 7.05 -4.57
C ILE A 45 12.44 7.18 -3.26
N VAL A 46 12.34 6.19 -2.36
CA VAL A 46 13.07 6.17 -1.09
C VAL A 46 14.59 6.19 -1.33
N VAL A 47 15.09 5.33 -2.22
CA VAL A 47 16.52 5.30 -2.57
C VAL A 47 16.97 6.59 -3.25
N ALA A 48 16.15 7.18 -4.13
CA ALA A 48 16.48 8.45 -4.77
C ALA A 48 16.59 9.61 -3.76
N ILE A 49 15.65 9.69 -2.80
CA ILE A 49 15.64 10.71 -1.75
C ILE A 49 16.83 10.50 -0.80
N ALA A 50 17.04 9.26 -0.32
CA ALA A 50 18.16 8.96 0.56
C ALA A 50 19.50 9.14 -0.16
N GLY A 51 19.60 8.72 -1.42
CA GLY A 51 20.79 8.88 -2.25
C GLY A 51 21.17 10.33 -2.49
N PHE A 52 20.19 11.23 -2.56
CA PHE A 52 20.44 12.68 -2.60
C PHE A 52 21.07 13.23 -1.32
N VAL A 53 20.78 12.64 -0.14
CA VAL A 53 21.28 13.11 1.16
C VAL A 53 22.60 12.43 1.56
N ILE A 54 22.71 11.11 1.41
CA ILE A 54 23.83 10.30 1.90
C ILE A 54 24.62 9.56 0.79
N GLY A 55 24.23 9.69 -0.47
CA GLY A 55 24.81 8.96 -1.61
C GLY A 55 24.08 7.65 -1.92
N ASN A 56 23.99 7.30 -3.22
CA ASN A 56 23.19 6.14 -3.69
C ASN A 56 23.65 4.81 -3.08
N ASP A 57 24.96 4.58 -2.96
CA ASP A 57 25.50 3.32 -2.42
C ASP A 57 25.16 3.16 -0.93
N ALA A 58 25.28 4.24 -0.15
CA ALA A 58 24.95 4.25 1.27
C ALA A 58 23.43 4.08 1.49
N ALA A 59 22.61 4.72 0.65
CA ALA A 59 21.16 4.58 0.69
C ALA A 59 20.70 3.15 0.39
N GLN A 60 21.26 2.53 -0.67
CA GLN A 60 20.93 1.15 -1.04
C GLN A 60 21.38 0.16 0.04
N LEU A 61 22.55 0.36 0.64
CA LEU A 61 23.06 -0.48 1.71
C LEU A 61 22.17 -0.39 2.97
N ALA A 62 21.83 0.83 3.40
CA ALA A 62 20.98 1.06 4.57
C ALA A 62 19.59 0.43 4.40
N LEU A 63 18.96 0.63 3.24
CA LEU A 63 17.64 0.07 2.96
C LEU A 63 17.65 -1.46 2.90
N THR A 64 18.70 -2.04 2.32
CA THR A 64 18.87 -3.49 2.28
C THR A 64 19.06 -4.08 3.68
N ALA A 65 19.83 -3.42 4.54
CA ALA A 65 20.04 -3.85 5.92
C ALA A 65 18.72 -3.85 6.71
N GLU A 66 17.92 -2.79 6.60
CA GLU A 66 16.61 -2.69 7.27
C GLU A 66 15.64 -3.76 6.79
N ILE A 67 15.48 -3.93 5.47
CA ILE A 67 14.56 -4.94 4.92
C ILE A 67 15.02 -6.35 5.30
N SER A 68 16.33 -6.61 5.31
CA SER A 68 16.88 -7.90 5.77
C SER A 68 16.57 -8.15 7.24
N GLY A 69 16.67 -7.13 8.09
CA GLY A 69 16.42 -7.22 9.53
C GLY A 69 14.96 -7.54 9.85
N VAL A 70 14.02 -7.00 9.07
CA VAL A 70 12.58 -7.18 9.31
C VAL A 70 12.00 -8.40 8.61
N MET A 71 12.40 -8.66 7.36
CA MET A 71 11.75 -9.65 6.48
C MET A 71 12.63 -10.86 6.16
N GLY A 72 13.91 -10.84 6.57
CA GLY A 72 14.89 -11.88 6.28
C GLY A 72 15.62 -11.69 4.95
N PRO A 73 16.69 -12.47 4.70
CA PRO A 73 17.61 -12.25 3.59
C PRO A 73 17.00 -12.45 2.20
N GLN A 74 16.00 -13.32 2.03
CA GLN A 74 15.34 -13.54 0.74
C GLN A 74 14.59 -12.30 0.23
N SER A 75 14.00 -11.51 1.12
CA SER A 75 13.32 -10.25 0.76
C SER A 75 14.30 -9.17 0.34
N ALA A 76 15.52 -9.19 0.90
CA ALA A 76 16.59 -8.28 0.55
C ALA A 76 17.18 -8.57 -0.84
N ASP A 77 17.22 -9.83 -1.27
CA ASP A 77 17.63 -10.18 -2.63
C ASP A 77 16.61 -9.70 -3.67
N LEU A 78 15.30 -9.84 -3.38
CA LEU A 78 14.23 -9.26 -4.21
C LEU A 78 14.34 -7.74 -4.31
N LEU A 79 14.67 -7.07 -3.21
CA LEU A 79 14.92 -5.63 -3.19
C LEU A 79 16.11 -5.26 -4.07
N LYS A 80 17.25 -5.94 -3.92
CA LYS A 80 18.45 -5.70 -4.75
C LYS A 80 18.15 -5.85 -6.23
N ALA A 81 17.52 -6.96 -6.63
CA ALA A 81 17.17 -7.21 -8.02
C ALA A 81 16.23 -6.13 -8.59
N THR A 82 15.29 -5.65 -7.78
CA THR A 82 14.36 -4.57 -8.17
C THR A 82 15.08 -3.24 -8.37
N LEU A 83 16.01 -2.89 -7.46
CA LEU A 83 16.78 -1.65 -7.52
C LEU A 83 17.82 -1.67 -8.66
N GLU A 84 18.51 -2.80 -8.87
CA GLU A 84 19.47 -2.97 -9.98
C GLU A 84 18.76 -2.80 -11.33
N THR A 85 17.61 -3.45 -11.51
CA THR A 85 16.81 -3.36 -12.73
C THR A 85 16.39 -1.92 -13.02
N ALA A 86 16.01 -1.17 -11.99
CA ALA A 86 15.57 0.21 -12.15
C ALA A 86 16.72 1.21 -12.38
N SER A 87 17.96 0.87 -11.96
CA SER A 87 19.15 1.70 -12.18
C SER A 87 19.68 1.62 -13.63
N HIS A 88 19.34 0.57 -14.38
CA HIS A 88 19.97 0.21 -15.65
C HIS A 88 19.19 0.60 -16.92
N GLY A 89 18.08 1.34 -16.83
CA GLY A 89 17.20 1.60 -17.98
C GLY A 89 16.76 3.07 -18.15
N TRP A 90 17.12 3.65 -19.30
CA TRP A 90 16.63 4.93 -19.86
C TRP A 90 17.07 6.23 -19.14
N SER A 91 16.86 7.37 -19.82
CA SER A 91 17.02 8.71 -19.25
C SER A 91 16.35 8.74 -17.87
N SER A 92 17.12 9.03 -16.81
CA SER A 92 16.68 8.91 -15.41
C SER A 92 15.38 9.66 -15.13
N ALA A 93 15.11 10.74 -15.87
CA ALA A 93 13.90 11.53 -15.76
C ALA A 93 12.64 10.79 -16.21
N LEU A 94 12.68 10.05 -17.33
CA LEU A 94 11.50 9.32 -17.84
C LEU A 94 11.17 8.11 -16.96
N ALA A 95 12.18 7.37 -16.52
CA ALA A 95 12.00 6.24 -15.60
C ALA A 95 11.41 6.70 -14.26
N THR A 96 11.92 7.81 -13.72
CA THR A 96 11.38 8.41 -12.48
C THR A 96 9.94 8.86 -12.66
N LEU A 97 9.61 9.53 -13.77
CA LEU A 97 8.24 9.98 -14.04
C LEU A 97 7.26 8.81 -14.12
N ILE A 98 7.60 7.75 -14.86
CA ILE A 98 6.78 6.54 -14.97
C ILE A 98 6.63 5.89 -13.59
N GLY A 99 7.71 5.77 -12.82
CA GLY A 99 7.67 5.24 -11.45
C GLY A 99 6.72 6.02 -10.55
N VAL A 100 6.83 7.35 -10.54
CA VAL A 100 5.94 8.23 -9.75
C VAL A 100 4.48 8.09 -10.19
N VAL A 101 4.20 8.07 -11.50
CA VAL A 101 2.82 7.90 -11.99
C VAL A 101 2.27 6.52 -11.61
N THR A 102 3.02 5.45 -11.83
CA THR A 102 2.61 4.09 -11.45
C THR A 102 2.36 3.99 -9.95
N LEU A 103 3.21 4.59 -9.12
CA LEU A 103 3.04 4.66 -7.67
C LEU A 103 1.75 5.37 -7.30
N LEU A 104 1.50 6.55 -7.86
CA LEU A 104 0.30 7.34 -7.56
C LEU A 104 -0.97 6.58 -7.95
N VAL A 105 -0.96 5.89 -9.09
CA VAL A 105 -2.09 5.08 -9.56
C VAL A 105 -2.32 3.86 -8.66
N THR A 106 -1.28 3.08 -8.37
CA THR A 106 -1.37 1.83 -7.59
C THR A 106 -1.66 2.10 -6.11
N ALA A 107 -1.01 3.10 -5.50
CA ALA A 107 -1.30 3.52 -4.13
C ALA A 107 -2.73 4.09 -4.01
N SER A 108 -3.19 4.86 -5.01
CA SER A 108 -4.60 5.26 -5.07
C SER A 108 -5.52 4.06 -5.27
N GLY A 109 -5.11 3.00 -5.98
CA GLY A 109 -5.84 1.74 -6.06
C GLY A 109 -6.23 1.21 -4.67
N VAL A 110 -5.25 1.07 -3.76
CA VAL A 110 -5.45 0.54 -2.39
C VAL A 110 -6.56 1.30 -1.65
N PHE A 111 -6.49 2.63 -1.59
CA PHE A 111 -7.48 3.43 -0.87
C PHE A 111 -8.85 3.46 -1.57
N GLY A 112 -8.89 3.23 -2.88
CA GLY A 112 -10.14 3.14 -3.64
C GLY A 112 -10.84 1.84 -3.29
N GLU A 113 -10.08 0.76 -3.31
CA GLU A 113 -10.52 -0.58 -2.93
C GLU A 113 -11.00 -0.62 -1.48
N MET A 114 -10.28 0.04 -0.56
CA MET A 114 -10.69 0.17 0.84
C MET A 114 -12.05 0.87 0.96
N GLN A 115 -12.23 2.01 0.29
CA GLN A 115 -13.51 2.73 0.32
C GLN A 115 -14.63 1.91 -0.29
N GLN A 116 -14.37 1.21 -1.39
CA GLN A 116 -15.35 0.35 -2.04
C GLN A 116 -15.75 -0.81 -1.14
N SER A 117 -14.79 -1.51 -0.55
CA SER A 117 -15.03 -2.60 0.40
C SER A 117 -15.86 -2.13 1.59
N LEU A 118 -15.53 -0.98 2.18
CA LEU A 118 -16.30 -0.41 3.29
C LEU A 118 -17.72 -0.02 2.86
N ASN A 119 -17.90 0.57 1.68
CA ASN A 119 -19.22 0.89 1.15
C ASN A 119 -20.06 -0.38 0.88
N GLU A 120 -19.42 -1.47 0.42
CA GLU A 120 -20.07 -2.75 0.14
C GLU A 120 -20.50 -3.47 1.43
N ILE A 121 -19.63 -3.46 2.45
CA ILE A 121 -19.91 -3.99 3.79
C ILE A 121 -21.05 -3.20 4.46
N TRP A 122 -20.99 -1.87 4.43
CA TRP A 122 -22.03 -1.01 5.04
C TRP A 122 -23.23 -0.73 4.14
N LYS A 123 -23.31 -1.36 2.96
CA LYS A 123 -24.40 -1.19 1.99
C LYS A 123 -24.70 0.28 1.62
N VAL A 124 -23.67 1.11 1.63
CA VAL A 124 -23.75 2.53 1.26
C VAL A 124 -23.68 2.63 -0.26
N ARG A 125 -24.73 3.19 -0.87
CA ARG A 125 -24.71 3.50 -2.31
C ARG A 125 -23.86 4.76 -2.53
N PRO A 126 -22.77 4.70 -3.32
CA PRO A 126 -21.98 5.87 -3.59
C PRO A 126 -22.80 6.89 -4.39
N ASN A 127 -23.01 8.07 -3.83
CA ASN A 127 -23.63 9.20 -4.53
C ASN A 127 -22.65 9.72 -5.58
N GLY A 128 -22.87 9.40 -6.87
CA GLY A 128 -22.21 9.97 -8.06
C GLY A 128 -20.74 10.40 -7.92
N ALA A 129 -19.83 9.68 -8.57
CA ALA A 129 -18.41 10.04 -8.60
C ALA A 129 -18.19 11.36 -9.37
N SER A 130 -17.87 12.44 -8.65
CA SER A 130 -17.32 13.66 -9.25
C SER A 130 -15.80 13.62 -9.12
N LEU A 131 -15.08 13.93 -10.21
CA LEU A 131 -13.62 13.92 -10.27
C LEU A 131 -13.00 14.78 -9.14
N SER A 132 -13.64 15.91 -8.79
CA SER A 132 -13.21 16.76 -7.68
C SER A 132 -13.32 16.10 -6.31
N ARG A 133 -14.37 15.29 -6.10
CA ARG A 133 -14.58 14.54 -4.86
C ARG A 133 -13.56 13.41 -4.72
N LEU A 134 -13.24 12.74 -5.83
CA LEU A 134 -12.21 11.71 -5.87
C LEU A 134 -10.83 12.30 -5.56
N VAL A 135 -10.44 13.39 -6.21
CA VAL A 135 -9.17 14.09 -5.95
C VAL A 135 -9.08 14.55 -4.49
N ARG A 136 -10.16 15.14 -3.94
CA ARG A 136 -10.16 15.61 -2.54
C ARG A 136 -10.05 14.45 -1.54
N ALA A 137 -10.71 13.33 -1.80
CA ALA A 137 -10.58 12.12 -0.99
C ALA A 137 -9.15 11.56 -1.05
N ARG A 138 -8.51 11.57 -2.23
CA ARG A 138 -7.10 11.14 -2.38
C ARG A 138 -6.13 12.08 -1.67
N ALA A 139 -6.35 13.38 -1.78
CA ALA A 139 -5.52 14.37 -1.09
C ALA A 139 -5.60 14.21 0.43
N ALA A 140 -6.78 13.92 0.98
CA ALA A 140 -6.94 13.65 2.41
C ALA A 140 -6.21 12.36 2.85
N SER A 141 -6.34 11.27 2.08
CA SER A 141 -5.64 10.01 2.40
C SER A 141 -4.12 10.16 2.27
N LEU A 142 -3.63 10.83 1.24
CA LEU A 142 -2.20 11.09 1.06
C LEU A 142 -1.65 12.00 2.17
N GLY A 143 -2.42 13.03 2.56
CA GLY A 143 -2.07 13.89 3.70
C GLY A 143 -1.99 13.11 5.00
N LEU A 144 -2.90 12.17 5.25
CA LEU A 144 -2.85 11.31 6.43
C LEU A 144 -1.61 10.40 6.41
N VAL A 145 -1.30 9.77 5.27
CA VAL A 145 -0.09 8.95 5.12
C VAL A 145 1.18 9.77 5.32
N ALA A 146 1.25 10.97 4.75
CA ALA A 146 2.38 11.87 4.91
C ALA A 146 2.56 12.31 6.37
N ALA A 147 1.47 12.62 7.07
CA ALA A 147 1.50 12.98 8.49
C ALA A 147 1.97 11.80 9.36
N LEU A 148 1.45 10.59 9.13
CA LEU A 148 1.88 9.39 9.84
C LEU A 148 3.35 9.04 9.54
N GLY A 149 3.76 9.13 8.27
CA GLY A 149 5.14 8.92 7.87
C GLY A 149 6.08 9.91 8.54
N PHE A 150 5.70 11.20 8.60
CA PHE A 150 6.46 12.21 9.33
C PHE A 150 6.54 11.91 10.83
N LEU A 151 5.42 11.55 11.47
CA LEU A 151 5.42 11.17 12.89
C LEU A 151 6.32 9.96 13.18
N LEU A 152 6.33 8.96 12.29
CA LEU A 152 7.22 7.81 12.39
C LEU A 152 8.69 8.22 12.26
N LEU A 153 9.03 9.09 11.31
CA LEU A 153 10.39 9.62 11.16
C LEU A 153 10.85 10.40 12.40
N VAL A 154 9.97 11.24 12.95
CA VAL A 154 10.25 11.96 14.20
C VAL A 154 10.43 10.99 15.36
N SER A 155 9.59 9.95 15.45
CA SER A 155 9.70 8.93 16.49
C SER A 155 10.96 8.06 16.38
N LEU A 156 11.49 7.85 15.17
CA LEU A 156 12.72 7.10 14.94
C LEU A 156 13.96 7.96 15.24
N ALA A 157 13.85 9.27 15.00
CA ALA A 157 14.91 10.23 15.28
C ALA A 157 14.99 10.65 16.76
N ALA A 158 13.92 10.41 17.54
CA ALA A 158 13.82 10.70 18.97
C ALA A 158 14.28 9.50 19.82
#